data_AF-A0A6P8FTM0-F1
#
_entry.id   AF-A0A6P8FTM0-F1
#
_cell.length_a   1.000
_cell.length_b   1.000
_cell.length_c   1.000
_cell.angle_alpha   90.00
_cell.angle_beta   90.00
_cell.angle_gamma   90.00
#
_symmetry.space_group_name_H-M   'P 1'
#
loop_
_entity.id
_entity.type
_entity.pdbx_description
1 polymer ?
#
loop_
_entity_poly.entity_id
_entity_poly.type
_entity_poly.pdbx_seq_one_letter_code
_entity_poly.pdbx_strand_id
1 'polypeptide(L)'
;MFTSQTSSFQDSIDVEEKDTDYDNEEIGGISPRIQQINCYYSIYFYQSTSLTLLDSSLPPEAEPQLRCYISRRLSKGALLGGMGNIATVELSIPEQSVGCYCCLLEQESSPDQSEDGNGWVVCFLGGSEKGLNLFRLDLDKYVQGLQNSLSPEMENLESEVRPYLSRWYEESVMHIHRVVQLVQGDVCFLLHAALSHILVVVDDSDERTKTDVARFIKAASLQGLVQEDPTTATLSKAMSEEAPTDLVIDCSTSPPTFSNTVSNRFCEDWIQAFLNGSERCNPFLLRQILENFKLKAIQDMNNLKRFIRQAEMSHYALFRCGQFLRGCGNGEILLQNARAEHSGLPEACGIIRVLEEFLSEQAMAPAEVR
;
A
#
# COMPACT_ATOMS: atom_id res chain seq x y z
N MET A 1 43.25 14.98 54.04
CA MET A 1 41.89 14.39 54.10
C MET A 1 41.19 14.87 52.84
N PHE A 2 41.32 14.15 51.71
CA PHE A 2 40.49 13.00 51.28
C PHE A 2 39.05 13.48 50.97
N THR A 3 38.46 13.32 49.78
CA THR A 3 38.68 12.37 48.67
C THR A 3 38.09 12.92 47.37
N SER A 4 38.78 12.67 46.26
CA SER A 4 38.27 12.65 44.88
C SER A 4 37.19 11.58 44.69
N GLN A 5 36.25 11.77 43.76
CA GLN A 5 35.65 10.67 42.98
C GLN A 5 35.29 11.15 41.57
N THR A 6 36.09 10.67 40.62
CA THR A 6 35.75 10.47 39.21
C THR A 6 34.71 9.36 39.11
N SER A 7 33.67 9.57 38.31
CA SER A 7 32.71 8.55 37.84
C SER A 7 32.43 8.89 36.37
N SER A 8 33.15 8.29 35.41
CA SER A 8 32.87 7.00 34.77
C SER A 8 31.43 6.85 34.28
N PHE A 9 31.04 7.65 33.28
CA PHE A 9 29.94 7.27 32.38
C PHE A 9 30.44 6.28 31.34
N GLN A 10 30.67 5.04 31.80
CA GLN A 10 30.58 3.84 30.99
C GLN A 10 29.28 3.17 31.38
N ASP A 11 28.18 3.64 30.80
CA ASP A 11 26.94 2.86 30.74
C ASP A 11 26.73 2.46 29.29
N SER A 12 27.31 1.29 28.99
CA SER A 12 26.73 0.20 28.24
C SER A 12 25.54 0.56 27.34
N ILE A 13 25.83 0.80 26.07
CA ILE A 13 24.88 0.55 24.99
C ILE A 13 25.35 -0.75 24.32
N ASP A 14 25.11 -1.86 25.01
CA ASP A 14 24.89 -3.14 24.34
C ASP A 14 23.51 -3.01 23.68
N VAL A 15 23.51 -2.62 22.40
CA VAL A 15 22.39 -2.99 21.54
C VAL A 15 22.67 -4.43 21.20
N GLU A 16 22.13 -5.35 22.00
CA GLU A 16 21.93 -6.72 21.55
C GLU A 16 21.20 -6.62 20.20
N GLU A 17 21.90 -7.01 19.12
CA GLU A 17 21.31 -7.37 17.86
C GLU A 17 20.39 -8.56 18.15
N LYS A 18 19.17 -8.24 18.56
CA LYS A 18 18.11 -9.22 18.63
C LYS A 18 17.69 -9.45 17.19
N ASP A 19 18.32 -10.45 16.58
CA ASP A 19 17.81 -11.14 15.41
C ASP A 19 16.32 -11.33 15.64
N THR A 20 15.55 -10.53 14.91
CA THR A 20 14.11 -10.66 14.88
C THR A 20 13.89 -11.78 13.88
N ASP A 21 14.05 -13.01 14.37
CA ASP A 21 13.37 -14.18 13.82
C ASP A 21 11.88 -13.83 13.87
N TYR A 22 11.40 -13.18 12.80
CA TYR A 22 9.99 -12.98 12.59
C TYR A 22 9.43 -14.36 12.26
N ASP A 23 8.90 -14.98 13.30
CA ASP A 23 8.19 -16.23 13.25
C ASP A 23 7.27 -16.26 12.02
N ASN A 24 7.60 -17.18 11.13
CA ASN A 24 6.83 -17.57 9.96
C ASN A 24 5.55 -18.35 10.36
N GLU A 25 5.13 -18.25 11.62
CA GLU A 25 4.06 -19.00 12.26
C GLU A 25 2.72 -18.26 12.20
N GLU A 26 2.24 -17.96 11.00
CA GLU A 26 0.78 -17.85 10.76
C GLU A 26 0.40 -18.22 9.30
N ILE A 27 1.27 -18.98 8.60
CA ILE A 27 1.01 -19.51 7.24
C ILE A 27 0.26 -20.87 7.29
N GLY A 28 -0.26 -21.26 8.46
CA GLY A 28 -0.94 -22.54 8.67
C GLY A 28 -2.39 -22.64 8.13
N GLY A 29 -2.97 -21.57 7.59
CA GLY A 29 -4.39 -21.52 7.23
C GLY A 29 -4.72 -21.66 5.74
N ILE A 30 -3.75 -21.51 4.82
CA ILE A 30 -4.04 -21.44 3.39
C ILE A 30 -3.58 -22.74 2.72
N SER A 31 -4.54 -23.62 2.44
CA SER A 31 -4.34 -24.86 1.67
C SER A 31 -3.69 -24.55 0.32
N PRO A 32 -2.71 -25.35 -0.16
CA PRO A 32 -1.95 -25.08 -1.38
C PRO A 32 -2.70 -25.44 -2.68
N ARG A 33 -4.04 -25.48 -2.66
CA ARG A 33 -4.84 -25.56 -3.90
C ARG A 33 -5.12 -24.14 -4.35
N ILE A 34 -4.97 -23.88 -5.65
CA ILE A 34 -5.43 -22.65 -6.32
C ILE A 34 -6.89 -22.42 -5.92
N GLN A 35 -7.12 -21.65 -4.85
CA GLN A 35 -8.45 -21.28 -4.41
C GLN A 35 -8.81 -20.07 -5.24
N GLN A 36 -9.64 -20.27 -6.27
CA GLN A 36 -10.53 -19.20 -6.70
C GLN A 36 -11.24 -18.74 -5.42
N ILE A 37 -10.83 -17.58 -4.90
CA ILE A 37 -11.47 -16.98 -3.75
C ILE A 37 -12.88 -16.65 -4.21
N ASN A 38 -13.88 -17.32 -3.64
CA ASN A 38 -15.25 -16.96 -3.93
C ASN A 38 -15.48 -15.54 -3.43
N CYS A 39 -15.86 -14.65 -4.36
CA CYS A 39 -16.18 -13.27 -4.07
C CYS A 39 -17.68 -13.06 -4.27
N TYR A 40 -18.31 -12.39 -3.32
CA TYR A 40 -19.74 -12.09 -3.36
C TYR A 40 -19.98 -10.61 -3.13
N TYR A 41 -21.15 -10.14 -3.54
CA TYR A 41 -21.64 -8.82 -3.19
C TYR A 41 -23.11 -8.89 -2.77
N SER A 42 -23.53 -7.91 -2.00
CA SER A 42 -24.95 -7.63 -1.74
C SER A 42 -25.17 -6.13 -1.65
N ILE A 43 -26.32 -5.67 -2.15
CA ILE A 43 -26.74 -4.29 -2.05
C ILE A 43 -28.15 -4.21 -1.45
N TYR A 44 -28.30 -3.32 -0.49
CA TYR A 44 -29.54 -3.10 0.24
C TYR A 44 -29.96 -1.64 0.16
N PHE A 45 -31.27 -1.42 0.15
CA PHE A 45 -31.85 -0.11 0.42
C PHE A 45 -32.16 0.01 1.90
N TYR A 46 -31.65 1.08 2.53
CA TYR A 46 -31.89 1.39 3.93
C TYR A 46 -32.82 2.59 4.04
N GLN A 47 -33.98 2.38 4.67
CA GLN A 47 -34.99 3.41 4.89
C GLN A 47 -35.66 3.20 6.24
N SER A 48 -35.74 4.26 7.06
CA SER A 48 -36.48 4.29 8.32
C SER A 48 -36.26 3.03 9.19
N THR A 49 -34.99 2.68 9.43
CA THR A 49 -34.53 1.49 10.19
C THR A 49 -34.76 0.11 9.55
N SER A 50 -35.29 0.06 8.33
CA SER A 50 -35.50 -1.17 7.57
C SER A 50 -34.44 -1.36 6.48
N LEU A 51 -34.02 -2.63 6.26
CA LEU A 51 -33.13 -3.04 5.18
C LEU A 51 -33.90 -3.89 4.17
N THR A 52 -34.01 -3.40 2.95
CA THR A 52 -34.62 -4.12 1.84
C THR A 52 -33.53 -4.60 0.89
N LEU A 53 -33.55 -5.89 0.54
CA LEU A 53 -32.60 -6.45 -0.43
C LEU A 53 -32.93 -5.89 -1.83
N LEU A 54 -31.91 -5.38 -2.52
CA LEU A 54 -32.02 -4.95 -3.92
C LEU A 54 -31.43 -6.01 -4.85
N ASP A 55 -30.19 -6.43 -4.60
CA ASP A 55 -29.51 -7.48 -5.37
C ASP A 55 -28.42 -8.16 -4.53
N SER A 56 -28.11 -9.41 -4.85
CA SER A 56 -27.06 -10.16 -4.15
C SER A 56 -26.57 -11.34 -4.99
N SER A 57 -25.26 -11.59 -4.97
CA SER A 57 -24.67 -12.79 -5.54
C SER A 57 -24.48 -13.92 -4.52
N LEU A 58 -24.84 -13.70 -3.25
CA LEU A 58 -24.79 -14.73 -2.21
C LEU A 58 -25.85 -15.80 -2.43
N PRO A 59 -25.60 -17.05 -1.97
CA PRO A 59 -26.63 -18.07 -1.86
C PRO A 59 -27.83 -17.62 -1.02
N PRO A 60 -29.05 -18.06 -1.34
CA PRO A 60 -30.28 -17.64 -0.65
C PRO A 60 -30.31 -18.02 0.83
N GLU A 61 -29.50 -18.98 1.27
CA GLU A 61 -29.35 -19.36 2.68
C GLU A 61 -28.44 -18.39 3.46
N ALA A 62 -27.48 -17.77 2.78
CA ALA A 62 -26.46 -16.91 3.37
C ALA A 62 -26.89 -15.43 3.41
N GLU A 63 -27.61 -14.95 2.39
CA GLU A 63 -28.07 -13.56 2.33
C GLU A 63 -28.84 -13.10 3.59
N PRO A 64 -29.84 -13.85 4.11
CA PRO A 64 -30.61 -13.40 5.26
C PRO A 64 -29.75 -13.25 6.53
N GLN A 65 -28.69 -14.04 6.65
CA GLN A 65 -27.73 -13.98 7.75
C GLN A 65 -26.90 -12.69 7.68
N LEU A 66 -26.42 -12.35 6.47
CA LEU A 66 -25.74 -11.07 6.23
C LEU A 66 -26.65 -9.90 6.54
N ARG A 67 -27.89 -9.89 6.00
CA ARG A 67 -28.85 -8.81 6.25
C ARG A 67 -29.15 -8.62 7.74
N CYS A 68 -29.30 -9.72 8.49
CA CYS A 68 -29.45 -9.66 9.96
C CYS A 68 -28.22 -9.06 10.64
N TYR A 69 -27.02 -9.42 10.19
CA TYR A 69 -25.76 -8.87 10.70
C TYR A 69 -25.69 -7.35 10.45
N ILE A 70 -25.98 -6.89 9.22
CA ILE A 70 -25.97 -5.47 8.85
C ILE A 70 -27.01 -4.68 9.64
N SER A 71 -28.23 -5.20 9.78
CA SER A 71 -29.29 -4.56 10.56
C SER A 71 -28.87 -4.28 12.01
N ARG A 72 -28.18 -5.24 12.66
CA ARG A 72 -27.61 -5.05 14.01
C ARG A 72 -26.48 -4.02 14.06
N ARG A 73 -25.73 -3.83 12.98
CA ARG A 73 -24.67 -2.82 12.90
C ARG A 73 -25.25 -1.41 12.72
N LEU A 74 -26.25 -1.27 11.85
CA LEU A 74 -26.96 0.00 11.64
C LEU A 74 -27.67 0.44 12.92
N SER A 75 -28.35 -0.46 13.63
CA SER A 75 -29.01 -0.13 14.90
C SER A 75 -28.05 0.36 16.00
N LYS A 76 -26.76 0.10 15.86
CA LYS A 76 -25.70 0.54 16.78
C LYS A 76 -24.95 1.78 16.28
N GLY A 77 -25.32 2.35 15.13
CA GLY A 77 -24.61 3.48 14.51
C GLY A 77 -23.20 3.14 14.04
N ALA A 78 -22.93 1.86 13.72
CA ALA A 78 -21.56 1.39 13.43
C ALA A 78 -21.12 1.58 11.96
N LEU A 79 -22.01 2.04 11.09
CA LEU A 79 -21.72 2.40 9.70
C LEU A 79 -21.79 3.92 9.57
N LEU A 80 -20.66 4.53 9.22
CA LEU A 80 -20.55 5.95 8.95
C LEU A 80 -20.68 6.16 7.43
N GLY A 81 -21.42 7.19 7.01
CA GLY A 81 -21.59 7.53 5.61
C GLY A 81 -20.24 7.70 4.89
N GLY A 82 -20.09 7.05 3.73
CA GLY A 82 -18.94 7.23 2.84
C GLY A 82 -17.62 6.56 3.26
N MET A 83 -17.55 5.90 4.42
CA MET A 83 -16.39 5.11 4.86
C MET A 83 -16.77 3.66 5.13
N GLY A 84 -16.22 2.75 4.34
CA GLY A 84 -16.47 1.34 4.50
C GLY A 84 -15.90 0.79 5.81
N ASN A 85 -16.57 -0.22 6.36
CA ASN A 85 -16.18 -0.94 7.56
C ASN A 85 -15.97 -2.42 7.21
N ILE A 86 -14.89 -3.01 7.70
CA ILE A 86 -14.54 -4.40 7.39
C ILE A 86 -14.59 -5.21 8.67
N ALA A 87 -15.24 -6.36 8.60
CA ALA A 87 -15.30 -7.32 9.70
C ALA A 87 -15.44 -8.74 9.16
N THR A 88 -15.03 -9.71 9.96
CA THR A 88 -15.31 -11.12 9.69
C THR A 88 -16.79 -11.42 9.93
N VAL A 89 -17.42 -12.15 9.01
CA VAL A 89 -18.79 -12.65 9.13
C VAL A 89 -18.83 -14.16 8.96
N GLU A 90 -19.64 -14.81 9.78
CA GLU A 90 -19.91 -16.23 9.66
C GLU A 90 -21.21 -16.43 8.90
N LEU A 91 -21.13 -17.11 7.75
CA LEU A 91 -22.25 -17.33 6.85
C LEU A 91 -22.32 -18.79 6.46
N SER A 92 -23.50 -19.24 6.05
CA SER A 92 -23.71 -20.57 5.47
C SER A 92 -23.19 -20.68 4.04
N ILE A 93 -21.89 -20.41 3.87
CA ILE A 93 -21.11 -20.53 2.63
C ILE A 93 -19.94 -21.52 2.85
N PRO A 94 -19.31 -22.05 1.78
CA PRO A 94 -18.26 -23.06 1.89
C PRO A 94 -17.09 -22.66 2.80
N GLU A 95 -16.72 -21.38 2.80
CA GLU A 95 -15.61 -20.82 3.58
C GLU A 95 -15.94 -20.68 5.07
N GLN A 96 -17.22 -20.78 5.47
CA GLN A 96 -17.83 -20.58 6.80
C GLN A 96 -17.56 -19.22 7.47
N SER A 97 -16.37 -18.65 7.32
CA SER A 97 -15.94 -17.35 7.83
C SER A 97 -15.27 -16.57 6.71
N VAL A 98 -15.77 -15.37 6.43
CA VAL A 98 -15.31 -14.53 5.32
C VAL A 98 -15.16 -13.08 5.74
N GLY A 99 -14.18 -12.38 5.19
CA GLY A 99 -14.10 -10.93 5.31
C GLY A 99 -15.30 -10.27 4.63
N CYS A 100 -15.92 -9.29 5.29
CA CYS A 100 -17.03 -8.51 4.76
C CYS A 100 -16.74 -7.02 4.89
N TYR A 101 -16.57 -6.37 3.75
CA TYR A 101 -16.59 -4.92 3.61
C TYR A 101 -18.04 -4.44 3.53
N CYS A 102 -18.40 -3.39 4.25
CA CYS A 102 -19.73 -2.79 4.27
C CYS A 102 -19.64 -1.27 4.24
N CYS A 103 -20.32 -0.62 3.32
CA CYS A 103 -20.36 0.85 3.23
C CYS A 103 -21.81 1.35 3.11
N LEU A 104 -22.14 2.42 3.83
CA LEU A 104 -23.39 3.15 3.68
C LEU A 104 -23.15 4.35 2.77
N LEU A 105 -23.82 4.36 1.63
CA LEU A 105 -23.93 5.52 0.75
C LEU A 105 -25.21 6.26 1.11
N GLU A 106 -25.05 7.43 1.73
CA GLU A 106 -26.18 8.29 2.07
C GLU A 106 -26.77 8.90 0.79
N GLN A 107 -28.10 8.95 0.74
CA GLN A 107 -28.80 9.69 -0.30
C GLN A 107 -28.59 11.18 -0.04
N GLU A 108 -28.22 11.95 -1.07
CA GLU A 108 -28.17 13.40 -0.96
C GLU A 108 -29.57 13.93 -0.60
N SER A 109 -29.69 14.47 0.61
CA SER A 109 -30.94 15.03 1.11
C SER A 109 -31.13 16.47 0.61
N SER A 110 -32.31 16.76 0.06
CA SER A 110 -32.78 18.14 -0.06
C SER A 110 -32.95 18.75 1.35
N PRO A 111 -32.72 20.05 1.56
CA PRO A 111 -32.71 20.68 2.90
C PRO A 111 -34.02 20.60 3.71
N ASP A 112 -35.09 20.04 3.13
CA ASP A 112 -36.42 19.90 3.75
C ASP A 112 -36.75 18.49 4.30
N GLN A 113 -35.81 17.53 4.29
CA GLN A 113 -36.07 16.16 4.80
C GLN A 113 -35.58 15.97 6.24
N SER A 114 -36.40 15.30 7.06
CA SER A 114 -36.07 14.86 8.42
C SER A 114 -34.79 13.99 8.45
N GLU A 115 -34.02 14.06 9.53
CA GLU A 115 -32.72 13.37 9.76
C GLU A 115 -32.75 11.81 9.73
N ASP A 116 -33.82 11.20 9.22
CA ASP A 116 -33.88 9.76 8.98
C ASP A 116 -33.13 9.43 7.69
N GLY A 117 -31.83 9.21 7.82
CA GLY A 117 -30.90 8.96 6.71
C GLY A 117 -31.30 7.75 5.86
N ASN A 118 -31.81 8.03 4.65
CA ASN A 118 -31.99 7.03 3.62
C ASN A 118 -30.67 6.79 2.87
N GLY A 119 -30.45 5.58 2.41
CA GLY A 119 -29.24 5.29 1.66
C GLY A 119 -29.16 3.85 1.16
N TRP A 120 -28.01 3.52 0.60
CA TRP A 120 -27.70 2.20 0.08
C TRP A 120 -26.56 1.59 0.87
N VAL A 121 -26.77 0.36 1.36
CA VAL A 121 -25.70 -0.40 1.99
C VAL A 121 -25.12 -1.36 0.97
N VAL A 122 -23.84 -1.19 0.66
CA VAL A 122 -23.08 -2.05 -0.26
C VAL A 122 -22.16 -2.95 0.55
N CYS A 123 -22.23 -4.25 0.31
CA CYS A 123 -21.40 -5.26 0.95
C CYS A 123 -20.56 -6.01 -0.10
N PHE A 124 -19.27 -6.18 0.18
CA PHE A 124 -18.37 -7.05 -0.59
C PHE A 124 -17.78 -8.10 0.34
N LEU A 125 -17.85 -9.37 -0.08
CA LEU A 125 -17.41 -10.50 0.72
C LEU A 125 -16.37 -11.31 -0.04
N GLY A 126 -15.22 -11.55 0.59
CA GLY A 126 -14.17 -12.38 0.01
C GLY A 126 -12.91 -12.36 0.87
N GLY A 127 -12.14 -13.45 0.80
CA GLY A 127 -10.90 -13.58 1.56
C GLY A 127 -11.11 -13.42 3.07
N SER A 128 -10.08 -12.91 3.77
CA SER A 128 -10.11 -12.65 5.21
C SER A 128 -10.34 -11.16 5.50
N GLU A 129 -10.78 -10.85 6.72
CA GLU A 129 -10.85 -9.47 7.21
C GLU A 129 -9.52 -8.74 7.11
N LYS A 130 -8.41 -9.39 7.50
CA LYS A 130 -7.05 -8.82 7.36
C LYS A 130 -6.74 -8.51 5.88
N GLY A 131 -7.10 -9.42 4.97
CA GLY A 131 -6.89 -9.25 3.53
C GLY A 131 -7.68 -8.08 2.94
N LEU A 132 -9.00 -8.00 3.19
CA LEU A 132 -9.82 -6.89 2.70
C LEU A 132 -9.39 -5.54 3.26
N ASN A 133 -8.89 -5.50 4.50
CA ASN A 133 -8.39 -4.26 5.10
C ASN A 133 -7.23 -3.66 4.29
N LEU A 134 -6.40 -4.48 3.64
CA LEU A 134 -5.33 -4.00 2.76
C LEU A 134 -5.84 -3.23 1.53
N PHE A 135 -7.09 -3.48 1.12
CA PHE A 135 -7.74 -2.87 -0.05
C PHE A 135 -8.88 -1.91 0.33
N ARG A 136 -9.04 -1.56 1.61
CA ARG A 136 -10.16 -0.75 2.10
C ARG A 136 -10.35 0.54 1.30
N LEU A 137 -9.26 1.28 1.06
CA LEU A 137 -9.32 2.54 0.31
C LEU A 137 -9.69 2.35 -1.15
N ASP A 138 -9.33 1.23 -1.76
CA ASP A 138 -9.70 0.89 -3.14
C ASP A 138 -11.16 0.48 -3.23
N LEU A 139 -11.67 -0.24 -2.21
CA LEU A 139 -13.09 -0.59 -2.09
C LEU A 139 -13.96 0.65 -1.83
N ASP A 140 -13.52 1.56 -0.95
CA ASP A 140 -14.21 2.83 -0.69
C ASP A 140 -14.39 3.65 -1.98
N LYS A 141 -13.32 3.83 -2.75
CA LYS A 141 -13.38 4.51 -4.05
C LYS A 141 -14.29 3.78 -5.04
N TYR A 142 -14.24 2.45 -5.05
CA TYR A 142 -15.07 1.65 -5.95
C TYR A 142 -16.56 1.83 -5.63
N VAL A 143 -16.93 1.81 -4.35
CA VAL A 143 -18.31 2.06 -3.93
C VAL A 143 -18.74 3.50 -4.21
N GLN A 144 -17.88 4.48 -3.99
CA GLN A 144 -18.17 5.89 -4.35
C GLN A 144 -18.49 6.06 -5.85
N GLY A 145 -17.83 5.28 -6.72
CA GLY A 145 -18.12 5.28 -8.16
C GLY A 145 -19.55 4.85 -8.51
N LEU A 146 -20.25 4.17 -7.60
CA LEU A 146 -21.63 3.73 -7.79
C LEU A 146 -22.65 4.85 -7.51
N GLN A 147 -22.28 5.90 -6.76
CA GLN A 147 -23.22 6.90 -6.22
C GLN A 147 -24.14 7.52 -7.28
N ASN A 148 -23.59 7.87 -8.45
CA ASN A 148 -24.36 8.49 -9.54
C ASN A 148 -25.31 7.52 -10.26
N SER A 149 -25.12 6.21 -10.07
CA SER A 149 -25.94 5.17 -10.69
C SER A 149 -27.06 4.69 -9.78
N LEU A 150 -27.08 5.10 -8.50
CA LEU A 150 -28.10 4.62 -7.54
C LEU A 150 -29.31 5.55 -7.55
N SER A 151 -30.48 4.96 -7.80
CA SER A 151 -31.77 5.60 -7.61
C SER A 151 -32.66 4.73 -6.72
N PRO A 152 -33.67 5.29 -6.03
CA PRO A 152 -34.62 4.51 -5.25
C PRO A 152 -35.38 3.48 -6.09
N GLU A 153 -35.60 3.77 -7.37
CA GLU A 153 -36.38 2.95 -8.30
C GLU A 153 -35.55 1.82 -8.92
N MET A 154 -34.21 1.91 -8.89
CA MET A 154 -33.28 0.88 -9.36
C MET A 154 -33.55 0.41 -10.81
N GLU A 155 -33.99 1.32 -11.68
CA GLU A 155 -34.32 0.99 -13.07
C GLU A 155 -33.13 0.43 -13.88
N ASN A 156 -31.92 0.85 -13.52
CA ASN A 156 -30.65 0.44 -14.13
C ASN A 156 -29.97 -0.73 -13.41
N LEU A 157 -30.67 -1.46 -12.53
CA LEU A 157 -30.10 -2.53 -11.71
C LEU A 157 -29.39 -3.59 -12.55
N GLU A 158 -30.08 -4.11 -13.57
CA GLU A 158 -29.58 -5.19 -14.42
C GLU A 158 -28.52 -4.71 -15.43
N SER A 159 -28.66 -3.49 -15.93
CA SER A 159 -27.81 -2.96 -17.02
C SER A 159 -26.51 -2.33 -16.53
N GLU A 160 -26.50 -1.73 -15.34
CA GLU A 160 -25.36 -0.94 -14.84
C GLU A 160 -24.89 -1.43 -13.46
N VAL A 161 -25.79 -1.47 -12.47
CA VAL A 161 -25.42 -1.71 -11.06
C VAL A 161 -24.91 -3.13 -10.83
N ARG A 162 -25.64 -4.17 -11.26
CA ARG A 162 -25.25 -5.57 -11.10
C ARG A 162 -23.92 -5.89 -11.80
N PRO A 163 -23.71 -5.53 -13.09
CA PRO A 163 -22.41 -5.73 -13.75
C PRO A 163 -21.27 -5.00 -13.05
N TYR A 164 -21.51 -3.78 -12.55
CA TYR A 164 -20.52 -3.02 -11.79
C TYR A 164 -20.18 -3.74 -10.48
N LEU A 165 -21.17 -4.07 -9.64
CA LEU A 165 -20.94 -4.77 -8.38
C LEU A 165 -20.22 -6.11 -8.59
N SER A 166 -20.59 -6.87 -9.62
CA SER A 166 -19.98 -8.18 -9.93
C SER A 166 -18.47 -8.11 -10.22
N ARG A 167 -17.96 -6.96 -10.65
CA ARG A 167 -16.54 -6.77 -11.03
C ARG A 167 -15.66 -6.23 -9.90
N TRP A 168 -16.21 -6.01 -8.70
CA TRP A 168 -15.47 -5.37 -7.59
C TRP A 168 -14.12 -6.03 -7.28
N TYR A 169 -14.08 -7.37 -7.27
CA TYR A 169 -12.85 -8.10 -6.95
C TYR A 169 -11.80 -7.90 -8.03
N GLU A 170 -12.23 -7.99 -9.28
CA GLU A 170 -11.38 -7.84 -10.45
C GLU A 170 -10.88 -6.38 -10.59
N GLU A 171 -11.71 -5.38 -10.30
CA GLU A 171 -11.35 -3.97 -10.44
C GLU A 171 -10.59 -3.41 -9.23
N SER A 172 -10.96 -3.77 -8.00
CA SER A 172 -10.35 -3.22 -6.78
C SER A 172 -9.19 -4.05 -6.25
N VAL A 173 -9.20 -5.39 -6.41
CA VAL A 173 -8.24 -6.28 -5.74
C VAL A 173 -7.20 -6.83 -6.73
N MET A 174 -7.60 -7.26 -7.92
CA MET A 174 -6.72 -7.98 -8.85
C MET A 174 -5.69 -7.10 -9.58
N HIS A 175 -5.77 -5.77 -9.50
CA HIS A 175 -4.84 -4.85 -10.17
C HIS A 175 -3.37 -5.15 -9.86
N ILE A 176 -3.05 -5.44 -8.58
CA ILE A 176 -1.68 -5.75 -8.16
C ILE A 176 -1.16 -7.05 -8.80
N HIS A 177 -2.03 -8.05 -8.93
CA HIS A 177 -1.67 -9.32 -9.56
C HIS A 177 -1.42 -9.15 -11.05
N ARG A 178 -2.28 -8.41 -11.75
CA ARG A 178 -2.11 -8.10 -13.18
C ARG A 178 -0.81 -7.34 -13.46
N VAL A 179 -0.47 -6.34 -12.64
CA VAL A 179 0.80 -5.61 -12.78
C VAL A 179 2.00 -6.54 -12.60
N VAL A 180 2.00 -7.37 -11.55
CA VAL A 180 3.12 -8.29 -11.30
C VAL A 180 3.23 -9.35 -12.40
N GLN A 181 2.12 -9.80 -12.98
CA GLN A 181 2.13 -10.69 -14.15
C GLN A 181 2.66 -10.01 -15.40
N LEU A 182 2.34 -8.73 -15.60
CA LEU A 182 2.81 -7.93 -16.73
C LEU A 182 4.32 -7.70 -16.68
N VAL A 183 4.84 -7.28 -15.52
CA VAL A 183 6.26 -6.86 -15.39
C VAL A 183 7.19 -7.98 -14.91
N GLN A 184 6.65 -9.04 -14.29
CA GLN A 184 7.42 -10.21 -13.86
C GLN A 184 8.65 -9.82 -13.00
N GLY A 185 9.85 -10.24 -13.42
CA GLY A 185 11.11 -9.96 -12.74
C GLY A 185 11.48 -8.47 -12.71
N ASP A 186 10.93 -7.69 -13.64
CA ASP A 186 11.19 -6.26 -13.78
C ASP A 186 10.37 -5.40 -12.80
N VAL A 187 9.64 -6.03 -11.87
CA VAL A 187 8.91 -5.35 -10.78
C VAL A 187 9.82 -4.45 -9.95
N CYS A 188 11.12 -4.78 -9.84
CA CYS A 188 12.10 -3.96 -9.13
C CYS A 188 12.21 -2.54 -9.70
N PHE A 189 12.03 -2.34 -11.01
CA PHE A 189 12.03 -1.00 -11.62
C PHE A 189 10.82 -0.17 -11.17
N LEU A 190 9.64 -0.78 -11.01
CA LEU A 190 8.46 -0.11 -10.48
C LEU A 190 8.63 0.26 -9.01
N LEU A 191 9.19 -0.65 -8.21
CA LEU A 191 9.47 -0.42 -6.80
C LEU A 191 10.47 0.74 -6.63
N HIS A 192 11.54 0.74 -7.44
CA HIS A 192 12.52 1.82 -7.46
C HIS A 192 11.88 3.15 -7.84
N ALA A 193 11.13 3.19 -8.95
CA ALA A 193 10.44 4.39 -9.40
C ALA A 193 9.49 4.96 -8.33
N ALA A 194 8.76 4.09 -7.63
CA ALA A 194 7.85 4.49 -6.57
C ALA A 194 8.56 5.15 -5.37
N LEU A 195 9.73 4.64 -4.97
CA LEU A 195 10.51 5.22 -3.85
C LEU A 195 11.32 6.45 -4.24
N SER A 196 11.73 6.57 -5.51
CA SER A 196 12.45 7.73 -6.07
C SER A 196 11.55 8.85 -6.60
N HIS A 197 10.23 8.68 -6.51
CA HIS A 197 9.23 9.61 -7.08
C HIS A 197 9.38 9.84 -8.60
N ILE A 198 9.85 8.82 -9.32
CA ILE A 198 9.98 8.84 -10.78
C ILE A 198 8.62 8.56 -11.40
N LEU A 199 8.25 9.31 -12.44
CA LEU A 199 7.01 9.06 -13.17
C LEU A 199 7.15 7.78 -13.99
N VAL A 200 6.07 7.00 -14.03
CA VAL A 200 5.99 5.79 -14.84
C VAL A 200 5.01 6.04 -15.97
N VAL A 201 5.52 5.99 -17.19
CA VAL A 201 4.75 6.14 -18.43
C VAL A 201 4.55 4.75 -19.03
N VAL A 202 3.31 4.45 -19.42
CA VAL A 202 2.94 3.18 -20.04
C VAL A 202 2.43 3.45 -21.45
N ASP A 203 3.23 3.04 -22.43
CA ASP A 203 2.98 3.23 -23.85
C ASP A 203 2.38 1.96 -24.47
N ASP A 204 1.64 2.16 -25.57
CA ASP A 204 1.00 1.08 -26.37
C ASP A 204 0.16 0.07 -25.56
N SER A 205 -0.52 0.55 -24.50
CA SER A 205 -1.40 -0.28 -23.64
C SER A 205 -2.84 0.22 -23.60
N ASP A 206 -3.75 -0.62 -23.09
CA ASP A 206 -5.11 -0.20 -22.75
C ASP A 206 -5.15 0.67 -21.48
N GLU A 207 -6.25 1.41 -21.30
CA GLU A 207 -6.44 2.30 -20.13
C GLU A 207 -6.48 1.55 -18.80
N ARG A 208 -6.87 0.27 -18.85
CA ARG A 208 -6.89 -0.61 -17.68
C ARG A 208 -5.47 -0.86 -17.16
N THR A 209 -4.56 -1.24 -18.05
CA THR A 209 -3.16 -1.47 -17.71
C THR A 209 -2.51 -0.20 -17.15
N LYS A 210 -2.75 0.96 -17.77
CA LYS A 210 -2.26 2.26 -17.26
C LYS A 210 -2.78 2.53 -15.85
N THR A 211 -4.07 2.30 -15.63
CA THR A 211 -4.71 2.49 -14.32
C THR A 211 -4.15 1.54 -13.27
N ASP A 212 -3.94 0.26 -13.63
CA ASP A 212 -3.39 -0.75 -12.73
C ASP A 212 -1.96 -0.41 -12.30
N VAL A 213 -1.10 -0.02 -13.26
CA VAL A 213 0.28 0.41 -12.99
C VAL A 213 0.28 1.66 -12.11
N ALA A 214 -0.55 2.67 -12.41
CA ALA A 214 -0.65 3.87 -11.59
C ALA A 214 -1.09 3.56 -10.15
N ARG A 215 -2.04 2.64 -9.96
CA ARG A 215 -2.47 2.18 -8.62
C ARG A 215 -1.37 1.43 -7.90
N PHE A 216 -0.62 0.57 -8.60
CA PHE A 216 0.54 -0.13 -8.03
C PHE A 216 1.60 0.85 -7.53
N ILE A 217 2.00 1.82 -8.36
CA ILE A 217 2.99 2.84 -8.00
C ILE A 217 2.51 3.66 -6.80
N LYS A 218 1.24 4.10 -6.80
CA LYS A 218 0.66 4.81 -5.66
C LYS A 218 0.65 3.96 -4.39
N ALA A 219 0.37 2.67 -4.50
CA ALA A 219 0.36 1.76 -3.37
C ALA A 219 1.77 1.52 -2.81
N ALA A 220 2.78 1.44 -3.68
CA ALA A 220 4.20 1.21 -3.36
C ALA A 220 4.93 2.44 -2.82
N SER A 221 4.47 3.65 -3.18
CA SER A 221 5.08 4.91 -2.79
C SER A 221 4.98 5.20 -1.29
N LEU A 222 5.89 6.03 -0.79
CA LEU A 222 5.87 6.56 0.58
C LEU A 222 5.07 7.87 0.71
N GLN A 223 4.55 8.40 -0.41
CA GLN A 223 3.71 9.61 -0.42
C GLN A 223 2.44 9.39 0.43
N GLY A 224 2.16 10.34 1.34
CA GLY A 224 1.04 10.28 2.30
C GLY A 224 1.41 9.81 3.72
N LEU A 225 2.65 9.40 3.98
CA LEU A 225 3.17 9.10 5.33
C LEU A 225 4.05 10.22 5.91
N VAL A 226 4.56 11.09 5.06
CA VAL A 226 5.22 12.34 5.45
C VAL A 226 4.13 13.40 5.56
N GLN A 227 4.02 14.08 6.70
CA GLN A 227 3.16 15.26 6.81
C GLN A 227 3.61 16.26 5.76
N GLU A 228 2.85 16.36 4.66
CA GLU A 228 3.00 17.44 3.70
C GLU A 228 2.52 18.71 4.39
N ASP A 229 3.46 19.52 4.89
CA ASP A 229 3.15 20.93 5.11
C ASP A 229 2.70 21.50 3.75
N PRO A 230 1.64 22.33 3.68
CA PRO A 230 1.01 22.76 2.44
C PRO A 230 1.92 23.55 1.47
N THR A 231 3.14 23.89 1.90
CA THR A 231 4.21 24.45 1.06
C THR A 231 5.00 23.40 0.27
N THR A 232 4.95 22.12 0.67
CA THR A 232 5.71 21.01 0.08
C THR A 232 5.06 20.39 -1.16
N ALA A 233 3.75 20.57 -1.37
CA ALA A 233 3.07 20.16 -2.61
C ALA A 233 3.64 20.85 -3.86
N THR A 234 4.40 21.94 -3.69
CA THR A 234 5.12 22.65 -4.75
C THR A 234 6.58 22.20 -4.92
N LEU A 235 7.10 21.33 -4.06
CA LEU A 235 8.53 20.93 -4.07
C LEU A 235 8.85 19.80 -5.04
N SER A 236 7.86 19.14 -5.64
CA SER A 236 8.06 18.21 -6.76
C SER A 236 8.59 18.88 -8.04
N LYS A 237 8.71 20.23 -8.04
CA LYS A 237 9.23 21.03 -9.15
C LYS A 237 10.52 21.79 -8.85
N ALA A 238 11.09 21.65 -7.67
CA ALA A 238 12.27 22.42 -7.31
C ALA A 238 13.42 21.49 -6.87
N MET A 239 14.50 21.55 -7.66
CA MET A 239 15.89 21.22 -7.32
C MET A 239 16.46 19.87 -7.79
N SER A 240 16.78 19.78 -9.10
CA SER A 240 18.02 19.21 -9.67
C SER A 240 18.12 19.58 -11.16
N GLU A 241 19.33 19.80 -11.69
CA GLU A 241 19.60 20.29 -13.07
C GLU A 241 19.47 19.22 -14.17
N GLU A 242 19.15 17.97 -13.83
CA GLU A 242 18.70 16.95 -14.77
C GLU A 242 17.41 16.34 -14.21
N ALA A 243 16.28 16.58 -14.89
CA ALA A 243 15.03 15.93 -14.51
C ALA A 243 15.23 14.41 -14.62
N PRO A 244 14.85 13.61 -13.59
CA PRO A 244 14.95 12.17 -13.69
C PRO A 244 14.15 11.72 -14.91
N THR A 245 14.79 10.95 -15.78
CA THR A 245 14.14 10.39 -16.97
C THR A 245 13.04 9.43 -16.53
N ASP A 246 11.81 9.69 -16.97
CA ASP A 246 10.65 8.86 -16.66
C ASP A 246 10.91 7.39 -17.04
N LEU A 247 10.45 6.47 -16.20
CA LEU A 247 10.46 5.05 -16.50
C LEU A 247 9.38 4.78 -17.54
N VAL A 248 9.77 4.25 -18.70
CA VAL A 248 8.81 3.93 -19.78
C VAL A 248 8.65 2.42 -19.89
N ILE A 249 7.39 1.97 -19.85
CA ILE A 249 6.96 0.60 -20.11
C ILE A 249 6.28 0.58 -21.48
N ASP A 250 6.95 -0.02 -22.45
CA ASP A 250 6.42 -0.19 -23.80
C ASP A 250 5.74 -1.56 -23.92
N CYS A 251 4.41 -1.54 -24.04
CA CYS A 251 3.56 -2.73 -24.16
C CYS A 251 3.33 -3.20 -25.61
N SER A 252 4.04 -2.64 -26.59
CA SER A 252 3.96 -3.08 -28.00
C SER A 252 4.42 -4.54 -28.21
N THR A 253 5.17 -5.08 -27.25
CA THR A 253 5.64 -6.47 -27.22
C THR A 253 5.20 -7.20 -25.95
N SER A 254 5.23 -8.54 -25.98
CA SER A 254 4.91 -9.40 -24.83
C SER A 254 6.04 -10.41 -24.60
N PRO A 255 6.78 -10.33 -23.46
CA PRO A 255 6.65 -9.35 -22.37
C PRO A 255 7.00 -7.91 -22.81
N PRO A 256 6.55 -6.89 -22.06
CA PRO A 256 6.83 -5.48 -22.37
C PRO A 256 8.32 -5.16 -22.24
N THR A 257 8.76 -4.12 -22.93
CA THR A 257 10.14 -3.62 -22.83
C THR A 257 10.22 -2.38 -21.96
N PHE A 258 11.31 -2.25 -21.20
CA PHE A 258 11.52 -1.11 -20.29
C PHE A 258 12.68 -0.24 -20.79
N SER A 259 12.55 1.08 -20.63
CA SER A 259 13.64 2.03 -20.85
C SER A 259 13.78 2.98 -19.67
N ASN A 260 14.96 3.59 -19.51
CA ASN A 260 15.34 4.36 -18.32
C ASN A 260 15.24 3.54 -17.02
N THR A 261 15.60 2.25 -17.10
CA THR A 261 15.55 1.32 -15.98
C THR A 261 16.64 1.63 -14.97
N VAL A 262 16.22 1.98 -13.76
CA VAL A 262 17.08 2.09 -12.58
C VAL A 262 16.53 1.15 -11.52
N SER A 263 17.41 0.41 -10.87
CA SER A 263 17.12 -0.50 -9.76
C SER A 263 18.26 -0.46 -8.75
N ASN A 264 18.03 -1.06 -7.59
CA ASN A 264 19.04 -1.28 -6.58
C ASN A 264 18.81 -2.63 -5.89
N ARG A 265 19.81 -3.10 -5.13
CA ARG A 265 19.75 -4.39 -4.42
C ARG A 265 18.51 -4.48 -3.53
N PHE A 266 18.16 -3.38 -2.86
CA PHE A 266 16.98 -3.35 -2.01
C PHE A 266 15.71 -3.72 -2.76
N CYS A 267 15.45 -3.16 -3.94
CA CYS A 267 14.29 -3.49 -4.77
C CYS A 267 14.39 -4.90 -5.38
N GLU A 268 15.58 -5.33 -5.77
CA GLU A 268 15.83 -6.66 -6.34
C GLU A 268 15.54 -7.80 -5.36
N ASP A 269 15.85 -7.61 -4.08
CA ASP A 269 15.62 -8.60 -3.01
C ASP A 269 14.13 -8.97 -2.87
N TRP A 270 13.20 -8.12 -3.33
CA TRP A 270 11.76 -8.38 -3.29
C TRP A 270 11.20 -9.12 -4.51
N ILE A 271 11.95 -9.22 -5.61
CA ILE A 271 11.47 -9.82 -6.87
C ILE A 271 10.87 -11.21 -6.62
N GLN A 272 11.62 -12.08 -5.92
CA GLN A 272 11.21 -13.46 -5.69
C GLN A 272 9.92 -13.55 -4.85
N ALA A 273 9.72 -12.65 -3.88
CA ALA A 273 8.49 -12.61 -3.10
C ALA A 273 7.28 -12.30 -3.99
N PHE A 274 7.38 -11.29 -4.88
CA PHE A 274 6.33 -10.93 -5.83
C PHE A 274 6.04 -12.05 -6.83
N LEU A 275 7.07 -12.69 -7.41
CA LEU A 275 6.89 -13.81 -8.33
C LEU A 275 6.17 -14.98 -7.64
N ASN A 276 6.60 -15.37 -6.45
CA ASN A 276 5.95 -16.42 -5.65
C ASN A 276 4.49 -16.09 -5.31
N GLY A 277 4.18 -14.82 -5.02
CA GLY A 277 2.81 -14.37 -4.78
C GLY A 277 1.93 -14.43 -6.03
N SER A 278 2.52 -14.10 -7.19
CA SER A 278 1.85 -14.10 -8.49
C SER A 278 1.52 -15.51 -8.99
N GLU A 279 2.47 -16.45 -8.84
CA GLU A 279 2.28 -17.87 -9.18
C GLU A 279 1.13 -18.52 -8.40
N ARG A 280 0.91 -18.07 -7.16
CA ARG A 280 -0.21 -18.52 -6.31
C ARG A 280 -1.54 -17.83 -6.61
N CYS A 281 -1.57 -16.90 -7.57
CA CYS A 281 -2.73 -16.07 -7.91
C CYS A 281 -3.38 -15.40 -6.67
N ASN A 282 -2.57 -14.94 -5.72
CA ASN A 282 -3.06 -14.40 -4.45
C ASN A 282 -2.78 -12.88 -4.35
N PRO A 283 -3.75 -12.03 -4.74
CA PRO A 283 -3.56 -10.56 -4.68
C PRO A 283 -3.44 -10.04 -3.25
N PHE A 284 -4.02 -10.72 -2.25
CA PHE A 284 -3.87 -10.33 -0.84
C PHE A 284 -2.44 -10.53 -0.35
N LEU A 285 -1.80 -11.65 -0.73
CA LEU A 285 -0.40 -11.90 -0.44
C LEU A 285 0.50 -10.88 -1.14
N LEU A 286 0.24 -10.58 -2.41
CA LEU A 286 0.99 -9.54 -3.15
C LEU A 286 0.88 -8.18 -2.47
N ARG A 287 -0.31 -7.82 -1.99
CA ARG A 287 -0.49 -6.55 -1.28
C ARG A 287 0.23 -6.54 0.06
N GLN A 288 0.24 -7.65 0.79
CA GLN A 288 1.01 -7.79 2.02
C GLN A 288 2.52 -7.69 1.78
N ILE A 289 3.04 -8.31 0.72
CA ILE A 289 4.45 -8.17 0.31
C ILE A 289 4.77 -6.70 0.03
N LEU A 290 3.88 -5.99 -0.66
CA LEU A 290 4.04 -4.57 -0.95
C LEU A 290 4.03 -3.69 0.32
N GLU A 291 3.15 -3.97 1.28
CA GLU A 291 3.18 -3.24 2.57
C GLU A 291 4.44 -3.57 3.38
N ASN A 292 4.94 -4.81 3.35
CA ASN A 292 6.20 -5.19 4.00
C ASN A 292 7.40 -4.46 3.36
N PHE A 293 7.43 -4.38 2.03
CA PHE A 293 8.41 -3.58 1.29
C PHE A 293 8.43 -2.12 1.77
N LYS A 294 7.25 -1.50 1.88
CA LYS A 294 7.13 -0.13 2.38
C LYS A 294 7.56 0.02 3.82
N LEU A 295 7.11 -0.88 4.70
CA LEU A 295 7.49 -0.86 6.10
C LEU A 295 9.01 -0.91 6.26
N LYS A 296 9.69 -1.75 5.47
CA LYS A 296 11.15 -1.82 5.47
C LYS A 296 11.79 -0.52 4.97
N ALA A 297 11.30 0.07 3.88
CA ALA A 297 11.79 1.36 3.37
C ALA A 297 11.60 2.50 4.40
N ILE A 298 10.46 2.53 5.10
CA ILE A 298 10.16 3.50 6.17
C ILE A 298 11.11 3.32 7.36
N GLN A 299 11.35 2.07 7.77
CA GLN A 299 12.31 1.77 8.84
C GLN A 299 13.72 2.25 8.49
N ASP A 300 14.18 1.96 7.27
CA ASP A 300 15.50 2.37 6.81
C ASP A 300 15.62 3.90 6.72
N MET A 301 14.55 4.59 6.28
CA MET A 301 14.46 6.05 6.29
C MET A 301 14.53 6.63 7.71
N ASN A 302 13.78 6.07 8.66
CA ASN A 302 13.81 6.52 10.05
C ASN A 302 15.17 6.27 10.72
N ASN A 303 15.82 5.16 10.40
CA ASN A 303 17.18 4.88 10.84
C ASN A 303 18.17 5.91 10.29
N LEU A 304 18.09 6.23 8.99
CA LEU A 304 18.91 7.28 8.39
C LEU A 304 18.73 8.64 9.09
N LYS A 305 17.48 9.07 9.32
CA LYS A 305 17.19 10.33 10.04
C LYS A 305 17.85 10.38 11.41
N ARG A 306 17.81 9.26 12.15
CA ARG A 306 18.47 9.14 13.46
C ARG A 306 19.99 9.23 13.32
N PHE A 307 20.57 8.57 12.31
CA PHE A 307 22.01 8.61 12.08
C PHE A 307 22.51 10.00 11.67
N ILE A 308 21.78 10.72 10.81
CA ILE A 308 22.14 12.09 10.39
C ILE A 308 22.22 13.01 11.61
N ARG A 309 21.22 12.98 12.50
CA ARG A 309 21.24 13.78 13.75
C ARG A 309 22.42 13.43 14.65
N GLN A 310 22.82 12.16 14.72
CA GLN A 310 23.97 11.74 15.51
C GLN A 310 25.30 12.15 14.86
N ALA A 311 25.36 12.16 13.53
CA ALA A 311 26.55 12.50 12.77
C ALA A 311 26.93 13.99 12.91
N GLU A 312 25.98 14.87 13.24
CA GLU A 312 26.25 16.28 13.58
C GLU A 312 27.24 16.43 14.74
N MET A 313 27.25 15.47 15.66
CA MET A 313 28.07 15.52 16.87
C MET A 313 29.20 14.48 16.90
N SER A 314 29.28 13.57 15.92
CA SER A 314 30.19 12.43 15.98
C SER A 314 30.60 11.88 14.62
N HIS A 315 31.89 11.93 14.32
CA HIS A 315 32.46 11.27 13.13
C HIS A 315 32.31 9.74 13.15
N TYR A 316 32.25 9.13 14.33
CA TYR A 316 31.97 7.69 14.43
C TYR A 316 30.52 7.38 14.02
N ALA A 317 29.56 8.23 14.40
CA ALA A 317 28.18 8.09 13.95
C ALA A 317 28.06 8.29 12.43
N LEU A 318 28.81 9.24 11.87
CA LEU A 318 28.90 9.44 10.41
C LEU A 318 29.42 8.18 9.69
N PHE A 319 30.47 7.55 10.22
CA PHE A 319 30.99 6.30 9.67
C PHE A 319 29.96 5.16 9.73
N ARG A 320 29.26 4.98 10.87
CA ARG A 320 28.19 3.98 10.98
C ARG A 320 27.02 4.26 10.02
N CYS A 321 26.69 5.53 9.81
CA CYS A 321 25.70 5.92 8.80
C CYS A 321 26.12 5.46 7.40
N GLY A 322 27.38 5.69 7.01
CA GLY A 322 27.92 5.22 5.73
C GLY A 322 27.91 3.69 5.60
N GLN A 323 28.22 2.96 6.67
CA GLN A 323 28.10 1.48 6.69
C GLN A 323 26.66 1.02 6.53
N PHE A 324 25.72 1.65 7.23
CA PHE A 324 24.28 1.35 7.12
C PHE A 324 23.77 1.57 5.69
N LEU A 325 24.08 2.70 5.06
CA LEU A 325 23.65 3.02 3.70
C LEU A 325 24.15 2.01 2.66
N ARG A 326 25.34 1.44 2.88
CA ARG A 326 25.88 0.35 2.05
C ARG A 326 25.18 -0.99 2.32
N GLY A 327 24.88 -1.25 3.58
CA GLY A 327 24.25 -2.49 4.03
C GLY A 327 22.79 -2.62 3.58
N CYS A 328 22.02 -1.53 3.60
CA CYS A 328 20.59 -1.58 3.29
C CYS A 328 20.28 -1.76 1.80
N GLY A 329 21.24 -1.50 0.89
CA GLY A 329 21.04 -1.64 -0.56
C GLY A 329 20.13 -0.58 -1.19
N ASN A 330 19.63 0.39 -0.40
CA ASN A 330 18.74 1.47 -0.83
C ASN A 330 19.36 2.87 -0.61
N GLY A 331 20.69 2.94 -0.41
CA GLY A 331 21.36 4.14 0.09
C GLY A 331 21.13 5.40 -0.74
N GLU A 332 21.12 5.29 -2.07
CA GLU A 332 20.91 6.41 -2.99
C GLU A 332 19.52 7.04 -2.80
N ILE A 333 18.46 6.23 -2.85
CA ILE A 333 17.08 6.69 -2.67
C ILE A 333 16.90 7.28 -1.27
N LEU A 334 17.47 6.65 -0.24
CA LEU A 334 17.39 7.14 1.12
C LEU A 334 18.04 8.53 1.26
N LEU A 335 19.21 8.74 0.65
CA LEU A 335 19.91 10.04 0.66
C LEU A 335 19.16 11.10 -0.15
N GLN A 336 18.63 10.74 -1.32
CA GLN A 336 17.80 11.63 -2.15
C GLN A 336 16.59 12.13 -1.36
N ASN A 337 15.85 11.23 -0.72
CA ASN A 337 14.68 11.57 0.07
C ASN A 337 15.04 12.35 1.35
N ALA A 338 16.12 11.97 2.04
CA ALA A 338 16.61 12.72 3.21
C ALA A 338 17.05 14.14 2.83
N ARG A 339 17.66 14.33 1.66
CA ARG A 339 18.03 15.66 1.14
C ARG A 339 16.79 16.52 0.90
N ALA A 340 15.75 15.96 0.30
CA ALA A 340 14.50 16.68 0.08
C ALA A 340 13.86 17.13 1.41
N GLU A 341 13.78 16.24 2.40
CA GLU A 341 13.23 16.56 3.73
C GLU A 341 14.09 17.56 4.53
N HIS A 342 15.41 17.51 4.39
CA HIS A 342 16.34 18.36 5.14
C HIS A 342 16.86 19.57 4.36
N SER A 343 16.24 19.92 3.23
CA SER A 343 16.68 21.02 2.35
C SER A 343 16.86 22.37 3.06
N GLY A 344 16.15 22.60 4.18
CA GLY A 344 16.28 23.80 5.02
C GLY A 344 17.35 23.74 6.13
N LEU A 345 18.09 22.63 6.28
CA LEU A 345 19.05 22.39 7.37
C LEU A 345 20.48 22.22 6.82
N PRO A 346 21.32 23.27 6.83
CA PRO A 346 22.66 23.24 6.22
C PRO A 346 23.57 22.14 6.78
N GLU A 347 23.52 21.87 8.08
CA GLU A 347 24.33 20.85 8.74
C GLU A 347 23.97 19.44 8.24
N ALA A 348 22.67 19.14 8.15
CA ALA A 348 22.18 17.87 7.62
C ALA A 348 22.52 17.72 6.13
N CYS A 349 22.36 18.77 5.33
CA CYS A 349 22.79 18.75 3.92
C CYS A 349 24.30 18.52 3.76
N GLY A 350 25.12 19.12 4.64
CA GLY A 350 26.56 18.89 4.67
C GLY A 350 26.92 17.44 4.95
N ILE A 351 26.26 16.82 5.94
CA ILE A 351 26.42 15.40 6.28
C ILE A 351 26.01 14.51 5.10
N ILE A 352 24.86 14.79 4.47
CA ILE A 352 24.37 14.04 3.31
C ILE A 352 25.38 14.08 2.18
N ARG A 353 25.94 15.26 1.86
CA ARG A 353 26.96 15.41 0.81
C ARG A 353 28.20 14.56 1.09
N VAL A 354 28.68 14.57 2.33
CA VAL A 354 29.84 13.73 2.72
C VAL A 354 29.52 12.24 2.60
N LEU A 355 28.30 11.82 2.92
CA LEU A 355 27.86 10.43 2.75
C LEU A 355 27.77 10.03 1.27
N GLU A 356 27.27 10.91 0.41
CA GLU A 356 27.25 10.70 -1.04
C GLU A 356 28.67 10.54 -1.60
N GLU A 357 29.58 11.45 -1.23
CA GLU A 357 31.01 11.37 -1.61
C GLU A 357 31.62 10.04 -1.16
N PHE A 358 31.42 9.65 0.11
CA PHE A 358 31.93 8.38 0.66
C PHE A 358 31.40 7.14 -0.06
N LEU A 359 30.13 7.14 -0.48
CA LEU A 359 29.54 6.05 -1.24
C LEU A 359 30.08 6.00 -2.68
N SER A 360 30.28 7.17 -3.31
CA SER A 360 30.80 7.27 -4.67
C SER A 360 32.27 6.82 -4.78
N GLU A 361 33.13 7.25 -3.83
CA GLU A 361 34.55 6.89 -3.80
C GLU A 361 34.76 5.38 -3.65
N GLN A 362 33.90 4.72 -2.89
CA GLN A 362 34.00 3.28 -2.66
C GLN A 362 33.33 2.43 -3.73
N ALA A 363 32.38 2.97 -4.49
CA ALA A 363 31.90 2.32 -5.71
C ALA A 363 32.97 2.29 -6.81
N MET A 364 33.90 3.25 -6.80
CA MET A 364 35.03 3.33 -7.73
C MET A 364 36.29 2.57 -7.28
N ALA A 365 36.37 2.16 -6.01
CA ALA A 365 37.47 1.34 -5.51
C ALA A 365 37.32 -0.10 -6.04
N PRO A 366 38.28 -0.64 -6.83
CA PRO A 366 38.23 -2.04 -7.23
C PRO A 366 38.15 -2.92 -5.98
N ALA A 367 37.39 -4.01 -6.06
CA ALA A 367 37.40 -5.07 -5.06
C ALA A 367 38.82 -5.66 -4.99
N GLU A 368 39.69 -5.06 -4.18
CA GLU A 368 40.96 -5.65 -3.80
C GLU A 368 40.64 -6.85 -2.92
N VAL A 369 40.75 -8.02 -3.57
CA VAL A 369 41.05 -9.35 -3.05
C VAL A 369 41.35 -9.34 -1.54
N ARG A 370 40.40 -9.89 -0.77
CA ARG A 370 40.72 -10.50 0.53
C ARG A 370 40.71 -12.01 0.39
#